data_AF-A0AA41VM70-F1
#
_entry.id   AF-A0AA41VM70-F1
#
_cell.length_a   1.000
_cell.length_b   1.000
_cell.length_c   1.000
_cell.angle_alpha   90.00
_cell.angle_beta   90.00
_cell.angle_gamma   90.00
#
_symmetry.space_group_name_H-M   'P 1'
#
loop_
_entity.id
_entity.type
_entity.pdbx_description
1 polymer ?
#
loop_
_entity_poly.entity_id
_entity_poly.type
_entity_poly.pdbx_seq_one_letter_code
_entity_poly.pdbx_strand_id
1 'polypeptide(L)'
;EIIRKYTKLSGSENEHAALASALGSLTWETPLYSEFQELAKESEYAAWTLVNGYALNHLTISTHQLKSHLRDITILNKFIEESGFKLNSEGGVLKVSPDGLLQQSSTVADATTFHFADGVTESIPRSYTEFAERLVLPQYKNVPDNEIKEYHRRDGFEVGNADKIFESTSKDQLTRKITVK
;
A
#
# COMPACT_ATOMS: atom_id res chain seq x y z
N GLU A 1 -24.82 -6.29 -1.97
CA GLU A 1 -25.15 -7.67 -2.41
C GLU A 1 -24.05 -8.31 -3.24
N ILE A 2 -23.33 -7.52 -4.05
CA ILE A 2 -22.15 -7.94 -4.84
C ILE A 2 -21.13 -8.73 -4.01
N ILE A 3 -20.61 -8.18 -2.90
CA ILE A 3 -19.62 -8.88 -2.07
C ILE A 3 -20.14 -10.24 -1.59
N ARG A 4 -21.44 -10.33 -1.25
CA ARG A 4 -22.08 -11.57 -0.80
C ARG A 4 -22.14 -12.62 -1.90
N LYS A 5 -22.28 -12.22 -3.18
CA LYS A 5 -22.23 -13.13 -4.34
C LYS A 5 -20.87 -13.83 -4.39
N TYR A 6 -19.78 -13.08 -4.36
CA TYR A 6 -18.41 -13.64 -4.47
C TYR A 6 -17.98 -14.42 -3.22
N THR A 7 -18.36 -13.97 -2.04
CA THR A 7 -17.99 -14.65 -0.78
C THR A 7 -18.79 -15.92 -0.51
N LYS A 8 -20.04 -16.03 -0.99
CA LYS A 8 -20.81 -17.29 -0.87
C LYS A 8 -20.31 -18.39 -1.80
N LEU A 9 -19.79 -18.02 -2.97
CA LEU A 9 -19.27 -18.96 -3.96
C LEU A 9 -17.91 -19.54 -3.55
N SER A 10 -17.18 -18.87 -2.65
CA SER A 10 -15.86 -19.29 -2.18
C SER A 10 -15.85 -20.53 -1.25
N GLY A 11 -17.00 -21.09 -0.85
CA GLY A 11 -17.06 -22.33 -0.07
C GLY A 11 -16.13 -22.35 1.16
N SER A 12 -15.30 -23.40 1.28
CA SER A 12 -14.22 -23.54 2.27
C SER A 12 -12.86 -22.98 1.79
N GLU A 13 -12.79 -22.32 0.62
CA GLU A 13 -11.54 -21.79 0.08
C GLU A 13 -11.00 -20.60 0.90
N ASN A 14 -11.86 -19.97 1.70
CA ASN A 14 -11.47 -19.03 2.74
C ASN A 14 -10.58 -19.65 3.83
N GLU A 15 -10.57 -20.98 3.99
CA GLU A 15 -9.63 -21.71 4.86
C GLU A 15 -8.21 -21.81 4.27
N HIS A 16 -8.01 -21.37 3.02
CA HIS A 16 -6.76 -21.50 2.27
C HIS A 16 -6.23 -20.16 1.72
N ALA A 17 -6.57 -19.03 2.36
CA ALA A 17 -6.13 -17.69 1.95
C ALA A 17 -4.61 -17.56 1.74
N ALA A 18 -3.79 -18.22 2.57
CA ALA A 18 -2.33 -18.22 2.43
C ALA A 18 -1.87 -18.90 1.13
N LEU A 19 -2.53 -19.99 0.73
CA LEU A 19 -2.25 -20.68 -0.53
C LEU A 19 -2.66 -19.82 -1.72
N ALA A 20 -3.84 -19.18 -1.65
CA ALA A 20 -4.31 -18.26 -2.68
C ALA A 20 -3.36 -17.07 -2.88
N SER A 21 -2.85 -16.50 -1.78
CA SER A 21 -1.83 -15.44 -1.81
C SER A 21 -0.53 -15.90 -2.47
N ALA A 22 -0.01 -17.08 -2.08
CA ALA A 22 1.23 -17.64 -2.63
C ALA A 22 1.12 -17.99 -4.13
N LEU A 23 -0.06 -18.41 -4.60
CA LEU A 23 -0.31 -18.75 -5.99
C LEU A 23 -0.75 -17.56 -6.85
N GLY A 24 -1.09 -16.42 -6.23
CA GLY A 24 -1.62 -15.24 -6.94
C GLY A 24 -3.02 -15.46 -7.52
N SER A 25 -3.86 -16.26 -6.86
CA SER A 25 -5.20 -16.62 -7.33
C SER A 25 -6.31 -15.98 -6.50
N LEU A 26 -7.47 -15.76 -7.11
CA LEU A 26 -8.70 -15.44 -6.39
C LEU A 26 -9.31 -16.73 -5.79
N THR A 27 -10.02 -16.59 -4.67
CA THR A 27 -10.81 -17.67 -4.04
C THR A 27 -12.29 -17.59 -4.43
N TRP A 28 -12.57 -16.85 -5.48
CA TRP A 28 -13.89 -16.65 -6.06
C TRP A 28 -13.73 -16.51 -7.57
N GLU A 29 -14.84 -16.66 -8.28
CA GLU A 29 -14.89 -16.53 -9.73
C GLU A 29 -14.44 -15.14 -10.19
N THR A 30 -13.87 -15.06 -11.39
CA THR A 30 -13.48 -13.79 -12.01
C THR A 30 -14.68 -12.83 -12.04
N PRO A 31 -14.54 -11.60 -11.52
CA PRO A 31 -15.67 -10.70 -11.39
C PRO A 31 -16.16 -10.13 -12.72
N LEU A 32 -17.38 -9.60 -12.72
CA LEU A 32 -17.92 -8.75 -13.80
C LEU A 32 -17.38 -7.32 -13.68
N TYR A 33 -17.13 -6.65 -14.80
CA TYR A 33 -16.65 -5.28 -14.78
C TYR A 33 -17.68 -4.32 -14.18
N SER A 34 -18.95 -4.53 -14.49
CA SER A 34 -20.06 -3.75 -13.92
C SER A 34 -20.08 -3.77 -12.38
N GLU A 35 -19.86 -4.94 -11.79
CA GLU A 35 -19.81 -5.11 -10.33
C GLU A 35 -18.55 -4.50 -9.71
N PHE A 36 -17.40 -4.60 -10.39
CA PHE A 36 -16.20 -3.88 -10.00
C PHE A 36 -16.40 -2.36 -10.01
N GLN A 37 -17.02 -1.81 -11.06
CA GLN A 37 -17.32 -0.37 -11.14
C GLN A 37 -18.31 0.08 -10.08
N GLU A 38 -19.30 -0.74 -9.73
CA GLU A 38 -20.25 -0.42 -8.66
C GLU A 38 -19.55 -0.37 -7.31
N LEU A 39 -18.70 -1.36 -6.99
CA LEU A 39 -17.87 -1.31 -5.78
C LEU A 39 -16.93 -0.11 -5.78
N ALA A 40 -16.27 0.19 -6.89
CA ALA A 40 -15.30 1.29 -6.96
C ALA A 40 -15.92 2.67 -6.69
N LYS A 41 -17.23 2.83 -6.94
CA LYS A 41 -17.96 4.07 -6.61
C LYS A 41 -18.25 4.22 -5.11
N GLU A 42 -18.35 3.11 -4.39
CA GLU A 42 -18.71 3.09 -2.97
C GLU A 42 -17.47 2.91 -2.07
N SER A 43 -16.54 2.05 -2.48
CA SER A 43 -15.31 1.71 -1.77
C SER A 43 -14.24 1.20 -2.74
N GLU A 44 -13.22 2.03 -2.98
CA GLU A 44 -12.04 1.63 -3.78
C GLU A 44 -11.32 0.44 -3.17
N TYR A 45 -11.32 0.31 -1.83
CA TYR A 45 -10.78 -0.87 -1.14
C TYR A 45 -11.56 -2.14 -1.50
N ALA A 46 -12.89 -2.11 -1.48
CA ALA A 46 -13.70 -3.26 -1.86
C ALA A 46 -13.47 -3.66 -3.32
N ALA A 47 -13.34 -2.68 -4.22
CA ALA A 47 -13.00 -2.91 -5.61
C ALA A 47 -11.60 -3.53 -5.78
N TRP A 48 -10.59 -3.00 -5.06
CA TRP A 48 -9.23 -3.55 -5.07
C TRP A 48 -9.21 -4.99 -4.59
N THR A 49 -9.87 -5.30 -3.47
CA THR A 49 -9.96 -6.66 -2.93
C THR A 49 -10.66 -7.60 -3.91
N LEU A 50 -11.72 -7.16 -4.59
CA LEU A 50 -12.46 -8.01 -5.54
C LEU A 50 -11.56 -8.59 -6.65
N VAL A 51 -10.59 -7.81 -7.13
CA VAL A 51 -9.72 -8.18 -8.27
C VAL A 51 -8.30 -8.60 -7.88
N ASN A 52 -7.91 -8.43 -6.60
CA ASN A 52 -6.59 -8.83 -6.07
C ASN A 52 -6.67 -9.93 -5.00
N GLY A 53 -7.83 -10.17 -4.40
CA GLY A 53 -8.04 -11.19 -3.36
C GLY A 53 -7.08 -11.02 -2.18
N TYR A 54 -6.36 -12.10 -1.87
CA TYR A 54 -5.37 -12.16 -0.78
C TYR A 54 -3.94 -11.84 -1.24
N ALA A 55 -3.76 -11.24 -2.41
CA ALA A 55 -2.46 -10.75 -2.83
C ALA A 55 -1.89 -9.77 -1.79
N LEU A 56 -0.56 -9.79 -1.61
CA LEU A 56 0.12 -8.84 -0.76
C LEU A 56 -0.11 -7.42 -1.28
N ASN A 57 -0.84 -6.59 -0.52
CA ASN A 57 -1.16 -5.22 -0.94
C ASN A 57 0.09 -4.33 -1.02
N HIS A 58 0.97 -4.44 -0.04
CA HIS A 58 2.28 -3.78 -0.05
C HIS A 58 3.24 -4.49 0.89
N LEU A 59 4.53 -4.18 0.71
CA LEU A 59 5.57 -4.39 1.70
C LEU A 59 6.11 -3.03 2.14
N THR A 60 6.71 -2.99 3.32
CA THR A 60 7.28 -1.76 3.87
C THR A 60 8.78 -1.93 4.07
N ILE A 61 9.57 -1.06 3.46
CA ILE A 61 11.02 -0.99 3.68
C ILE A 61 11.29 -0.13 4.90
N SER A 62 11.99 -0.71 5.89
CA SER A 62 12.48 0.00 7.05
C SER A 62 13.69 0.84 6.68
N THR A 63 13.48 2.14 6.44
CA THR A 63 14.53 3.04 5.94
C THR A 63 15.68 3.15 6.94
N HIS A 64 15.37 3.27 8.24
CA HIS A 64 16.37 3.42 9.30
C HIS A 64 17.35 2.26 9.44
N GLN A 65 17.07 1.10 8.82
CA GLN A 65 17.95 -0.07 8.76
C GLN A 65 18.83 -0.12 7.49
N LEU A 66 18.62 0.78 6.54
CA LEU A 66 19.51 0.92 5.38
C LEU A 66 20.89 1.39 5.82
N LYS A 67 21.93 0.84 5.18
CA LYS A 67 23.33 1.16 5.50
C LYS A 67 23.84 2.42 4.80
N SER A 68 23.17 2.86 3.73
CA SER A 68 23.54 4.05 2.98
C SER A 68 22.87 5.32 3.56
N HIS A 69 23.15 6.47 2.95
CA HIS A 69 22.49 7.73 3.27
C HIS A 69 20.98 7.71 3.00
N LEU A 70 20.47 6.72 2.25
CA LEU A 70 19.03 6.52 2.00
C LEU A 70 18.25 6.07 3.26
N ARG A 71 18.93 5.95 4.40
CA ARG A 71 18.28 5.65 5.67
C ARG A 71 17.34 6.74 6.17
N ASP A 72 17.60 7.98 5.74
CA ASP A 72 16.70 9.12 5.92
C ASP A 72 15.61 9.07 4.86
N ILE A 73 14.35 9.02 5.28
CA ILE A 73 13.21 8.86 4.39
C ILE A 73 13.00 10.04 3.43
N THR A 74 13.41 11.25 3.81
CA THR A 74 13.31 12.42 2.92
C THR A 74 14.31 12.30 1.78
N ILE A 75 15.53 11.86 2.08
CA ILE A 75 16.56 11.59 1.06
C ILE A 75 16.13 10.42 0.17
N LEU A 76 15.57 9.36 0.75
CA LEU A 76 15.05 8.23 -0.01
C LEU A 76 13.91 8.63 -0.95
N ASN A 77 12.96 9.44 -0.49
CA ASN A 77 11.85 9.92 -1.32
C ASN A 77 12.35 10.68 -2.54
N LYS A 78 13.29 11.60 -2.34
CA LYS A 78 13.93 12.34 -3.43
C LYS A 78 14.62 11.39 -4.42
N PHE A 79 15.36 10.40 -3.93
CA PHE A 79 16.02 9.40 -4.78
C PHE A 79 15.01 8.60 -5.63
N ILE A 80 13.86 8.22 -5.04
CA ILE A 80 12.81 7.48 -5.74
C ILE A 80 12.18 8.33 -6.86
N GLU A 81 11.88 9.60 -6.58
CA GLU A 81 11.33 10.54 -7.56
C GLU A 81 12.32 10.84 -8.69
N GLU A 82 13.59 11.08 -8.36
CA GLU A 82 14.68 11.28 -9.34
C GLU A 82 14.93 10.04 -10.21
N SER A 83 14.59 8.85 -9.69
CA SER A 83 14.63 7.59 -10.43
C SER A 83 13.41 7.35 -11.32
N GLY A 84 12.45 8.29 -11.36
CA GLY A 84 11.28 8.26 -12.23
C GLY A 84 10.05 7.57 -11.65
N PHE A 85 10.07 7.16 -10.39
CA PHE A 85 8.92 6.57 -9.72
C PHE A 85 8.05 7.65 -9.06
N LYS A 86 6.73 7.45 -9.06
CA LYS A 86 5.78 8.36 -8.42
C LYS A 86 5.55 7.96 -6.97
N LEU A 87 5.58 8.93 -6.07
CA LEU A 87 5.14 8.75 -4.68
C LEU A 87 3.68 9.20 -4.51
N ASN A 88 2.97 8.55 -3.59
CA ASN A 88 1.62 8.93 -3.19
C ASN A 88 1.65 10.34 -2.58
N SER A 89 0.91 11.25 -3.22
CA SER A 89 0.89 12.67 -2.88
C SER A 89 -0.28 13.08 -1.99
N GLU A 90 -1.20 12.16 -1.66
CA GLU A 90 -2.35 12.45 -0.79
C GLU A 90 -1.89 12.77 0.63
N GLY A 91 -2.33 13.89 1.21
CA GLY A 91 -1.81 14.37 2.51
C GLY A 91 -0.33 14.81 2.49
N GLY A 92 0.27 15.00 1.32
CA GLY A 92 1.71 15.23 1.14
C GLY A 92 2.50 13.94 0.99
N VAL A 93 3.68 13.97 0.35
CA VAL A 93 4.48 12.74 0.09
C VAL A 93 4.88 12.03 1.39
N LEU A 94 5.32 12.81 2.39
CA LEU A 94 5.73 12.30 3.69
C LEU A 94 4.59 12.47 4.70
N LYS A 95 4.09 11.36 5.23
CA LYS A 95 3.09 11.30 6.29
C LYS A 95 3.83 11.17 7.61
N VAL A 96 3.54 12.06 8.54
CA VAL A 96 4.24 12.12 9.83
C VAL A 96 3.21 11.97 10.94
N SER A 97 3.45 11.01 11.85
CA SER A 97 2.59 10.81 13.01
C SER A 97 2.56 12.05 13.91
N PRO A 98 1.50 12.24 14.73
CA PRO A 98 1.41 13.40 15.63
C PRO A 98 2.58 13.54 16.62
N ASP A 99 3.20 12.42 17.02
CA ASP A 99 4.40 12.40 17.87
C ASP A 99 5.71 12.70 17.08
N GLY A 100 5.65 12.74 15.75
CA GLY A 100 6.78 12.95 14.85
C GLY A 100 7.70 11.73 14.68
N LEU A 101 7.40 10.61 15.34
CA LEU A 101 8.32 9.48 15.48
C LEU A 101 8.09 8.35 14.45
N LEU A 102 6.98 8.38 13.71
CA LEU A 102 6.71 7.50 12.58
C LEU A 102 6.52 8.35 11.34
N GLN A 103 7.42 8.18 10.38
CA GLN A 103 7.38 8.85 9.09
C GLN A 103 7.22 7.82 7.99
N GLN A 104 6.28 8.04 7.08
CA GLN A 104 5.90 7.08 6.06
C GLN A 104 5.73 7.75 4.70
N SER A 105 6.09 7.04 3.66
CA SER A 105 5.79 7.38 2.27
C SER A 105 5.51 6.09 1.49
N SER A 106 4.92 6.20 0.31
CA SER A 106 4.64 5.04 -0.53
C SER A 106 4.72 5.40 -1.99
N THR A 107 5.03 4.43 -2.85
CA THR A 107 4.83 4.59 -4.29
C THR A 107 3.34 4.67 -4.62
N VAL A 108 2.99 5.27 -5.76
CA VAL A 108 1.70 4.97 -6.39
C VAL A 108 1.71 3.50 -6.81
N ALA A 109 0.58 2.81 -6.68
CA ALA A 109 0.48 1.41 -7.06
C ALA A 109 0.74 1.20 -8.55
N ASP A 110 1.31 0.04 -8.88
CA ASP A 110 1.36 -0.40 -10.26
C ASP A 110 -0.04 -0.73 -10.76
N ALA A 111 -0.23 -0.69 -12.07
CA ALA A 111 -1.45 -1.10 -12.73
C ALA A 111 -1.18 -2.20 -13.76
N THR A 112 -2.12 -3.13 -13.92
CA THR A 112 -2.02 -4.16 -14.94
C THR A 112 -3.38 -4.42 -15.59
N THR A 113 -3.33 -5.00 -16.77
CA THR A 113 -4.52 -5.41 -17.52
C THR A 113 -5.22 -6.57 -16.81
N PHE A 114 -6.54 -6.46 -16.65
CA PHE A 114 -7.39 -7.50 -16.10
C PHE A 114 -8.54 -7.80 -17.05
N HIS A 115 -8.84 -9.09 -17.21
CA HIS A 115 -9.91 -9.60 -18.06
C HIS A 115 -11.09 -10.02 -17.19
N PHE A 116 -12.19 -9.27 -17.26
CA PHE A 116 -13.40 -9.54 -16.51
C PHE A 116 -14.23 -10.64 -17.17
N ALA A 117 -15.11 -11.28 -16.39
CA ALA A 117 -15.91 -12.42 -16.87
C ALA A 117 -16.96 -12.04 -17.93
N ASP A 118 -17.33 -10.76 -18.03
CA ASP A 118 -18.20 -10.21 -19.09
C ASP A 118 -17.42 -9.82 -20.37
N GLY A 119 -16.15 -10.21 -20.48
CA GLY A 119 -15.31 -9.98 -21.66
C GLY A 119 -14.69 -8.58 -21.74
N VAL A 120 -14.97 -7.72 -20.75
CA VAL A 120 -14.34 -6.39 -20.66
C VAL A 120 -12.89 -6.54 -20.20
N THR A 121 -12.00 -5.73 -20.78
CA THR A 121 -10.58 -5.68 -20.41
C THR A 121 -10.23 -4.27 -19.99
N GLU A 122 -9.72 -4.12 -18.76
CA GLU A 122 -9.43 -2.81 -18.15
C GLU A 122 -8.16 -2.84 -17.31
N SER A 123 -7.59 -1.67 -17.06
CA SER A 123 -6.43 -1.51 -16.19
C SER A 123 -6.88 -1.38 -14.73
N ILE A 124 -6.35 -2.23 -13.85
CA ILE A 124 -6.67 -2.22 -12.42
C ILE A 124 -5.42 -1.96 -11.55
N PRO A 125 -5.58 -1.33 -10.37
CA PRO A 125 -4.49 -1.22 -9.41
C PRO A 125 -4.07 -2.59 -8.86
N ARG A 126 -2.76 -2.74 -8.70
CA ARG A 126 -2.11 -3.86 -8.00
C ARG A 126 -1.52 -3.35 -6.68
N SER A 127 -0.32 -3.79 -6.35
CA SER A 127 0.34 -3.47 -5.11
C SER A 127 1.20 -2.21 -5.22
N TYR A 128 1.61 -1.67 -4.08
CA TYR A 128 2.60 -0.59 -3.99
C TYR A 128 3.71 -0.98 -3.01
N THR A 129 4.76 -0.16 -2.94
CA THR A 129 5.81 -0.28 -1.92
C THR A 129 5.72 0.89 -0.97
N GLU A 130 5.76 0.61 0.33
CA GLU A 130 5.83 1.61 1.38
C GLU A 130 7.27 1.72 1.93
N PHE A 131 7.61 2.89 2.46
CA PHE A 131 8.85 3.18 3.15
C PHE A 131 8.51 3.79 4.51
N ALA A 132 9.13 3.30 5.57
CA ALA A 132 8.88 3.79 6.91
C ALA A 132 10.18 4.03 7.69
N GLU A 133 10.27 5.21 8.29
CA GLU A 133 11.30 5.58 9.25
C GLU A 133 10.69 5.66 10.65
N ARG A 134 11.24 4.86 11.58
CA ARG A 134 10.85 4.86 12.99
C ARG A 134 11.93 5.54 13.80
N LEU A 135 11.64 6.70 14.37
CA LEU A 135 12.60 7.44 15.19
C LEU A 135 12.72 6.85 16.60
N VAL A 136 13.85 7.15 17.24
CA VAL A 136 14.18 6.73 18.60
C VAL A 136 13.23 7.40 19.58
N LEU A 137 12.66 6.62 20.51
CA LEU A 137 11.77 7.13 21.53
C LEU A 137 12.54 8.08 22.48
N PRO A 138 11.89 9.12 23.02
CA PRO A 138 12.57 10.14 23.84
C PRO A 138 13.38 9.59 25.01
N GLN A 139 12.92 8.52 25.67
CA GLN A 139 13.62 7.88 26.79
C GLN A 139 14.94 7.20 26.40
N TYR A 140 15.17 6.92 25.12
CA TYR A 140 16.40 6.30 24.60
C TYR A 140 17.30 7.30 23.85
N LYS A 141 17.03 8.61 23.93
CA LYS A 141 17.79 9.65 23.22
C LYS A 141 19.30 9.65 23.52
N ASN A 142 19.69 9.18 24.70
CA ASN A 142 21.10 9.11 25.13
C ASN A 142 21.77 7.77 24.83
N VAL A 143 21.05 6.80 24.24
CA VAL A 143 21.65 5.54 23.80
C VAL A 143 22.51 5.83 22.57
N PRO A 144 23.78 5.42 22.54
CA PRO A 144 24.63 5.59 21.37
C PRO A 144 24.00 5.01 20.10
N ASP A 145 24.15 5.68 18.96
CA ASP A 145 23.52 5.28 17.69
C ASP A 145 23.83 3.82 17.27
N ASN A 146 25.03 3.34 17.59
CA ASN A 146 25.47 1.96 17.32
C ASN A 146 24.85 0.92 18.28
N GLU A 147 24.23 1.35 19.36
CA GLU A 147 23.51 0.51 20.33
C GLU A 147 21.99 0.61 20.20
N ILE A 148 21.49 1.47 19.30
CA ILE A 148 20.06 1.58 19.01
C ILE A 148 19.54 0.27 18.40
N LYS A 149 18.48 -0.28 19.01
CA LYS A 149 17.76 -1.48 18.57
C LYS A 149 16.33 -1.11 18.22
N GLU A 150 15.61 -2.00 17.54
CA GLU A 150 14.25 -1.72 17.06
C GLU A 150 13.28 -1.37 18.20
N TYR A 151 13.40 -2.02 19.36
CA TYR A 151 12.56 -1.71 20.53
C TYR A 151 12.87 -0.34 21.17
N HIS A 152 13.95 0.34 20.77
CA HIS A 152 14.20 1.73 21.16
C HIS A 152 13.44 2.73 20.26
N ARG A 153 12.76 2.27 19.21
CA ARG A 153 12.08 3.11 18.22
C ARG A 153 10.57 3.05 18.39
N ARG A 154 9.85 4.02 17.79
CA ARG A 154 8.39 4.05 17.77
C ARG A 154 7.84 2.81 17.07
N ASP A 155 7.22 1.92 17.85
CA ASP A 155 6.54 0.72 17.37
C ASP A 155 5.07 0.99 17.02
N GLY A 156 4.41 0.10 16.27
CA GLY A 156 2.99 0.21 15.90
C GLY A 156 2.75 1.09 14.66
N PHE A 157 1.48 1.47 14.47
CA PHE A 157 1.00 2.25 13.33
C PHE A 157 0.42 3.59 13.79
N GLU A 158 0.10 4.45 12.84
CA GLU A 158 -0.65 5.69 13.08
C GLU A 158 -1.85 5.76 12.12
N VAL A 159 -3.06 5.89 12.67
CA VAL A 159 -4.31 5.81 11.88
C VAL A 159 -4.36 6.90 10.82
N GLY A 160 -3.95 8.13 11.16
CA GLY A 160 -3.92 9.24 10.22
C GLY A 160 -2.97 9.03 9.04
N ASN A 161 -1.84 8.37 9.27
CA ASN A 161 -0.92 8.02 8.19
C ASN A 161 -1.49 6.88 7.33
N ALA A 162 -2.00 5.83 7.97
CA ALA A 162 -2.55 4.66 7.29
C ALA A 162 -3.70 5.03 6.35
N ASP A 163 -4.62 5.89 6.78
CA ASP A 163 -5.73 6.40 5.97
C ASP A 163 -5.24 6.95 4.62
N LYS A 164 -4.16 7.75 4.63
CA LYS A 164 -3.60 8.34 3.40
C LYS A 164 -2.77 7.36 2.59
N ILE A 165 -2.20 6.33 3.21
CA ILE A 165 -1.41 5.30 2.51
C ILE A 165 -2.32 4.33 1.76
N PHE A 166 -3.53 4.04 2.26
CA PHE A 166 -4.52 3.23 1.52
C PHE A 166 -4.90 3.84 0.16
N GLU A 167 -4.81 5.16 0.02
CA GLU A 167 -5.03 5.88 -1.23
C GLU A 167 -3.93 5.63 -2.29
N SER A 168 -2.86 4.89 -1.98
CA SER A 168 -1.80 4.57 -2.96
C SER A 168 -2.32 3.73 -4.14
N THR A 169 -3.42 3.02 -3.93
CA THR A 169 -4.12 2.25 -4.98
C THR A 169 -5.28 3.02 -5.63
N SER A 170 -5.50 4.28 -5.25
CA SER A 170 -6.68 5.01 -5.71
C SER A 170 -6.58 5.45 -7.16
N LYS A 171 -7.73 5.54 -7.82
CA LYS A 171 -7.82 5.99 -9.21
C LYS A 171 -7.21 7.39 -9.39
N ASP A 172 -7.37 8.25 -8.39
CA ASP A 172 -6.84 9.60 -8.41
C ASP A 172 -5.31 9.63 -8.39
N GLN A 173 -4.65 8.78 -7.59
CA GLN A 173 -3.19 8.68 -7.61
C GLN A 173 -2.66 8.11 -8.92
N LEU A 174 -3.31 7.08 -9.47
CA LEU A 174 -2.92 6.42 -10.73
C LEU A 174 -3.01 7.35 -11.93
N THR A 175 -4.02 8.21 -11.96
CA THR A 175 -4.30 9.10 -13.11
C THR A 175 -3.66 10.48 -12.97
N ARG A 176 -3.09 10.82 -11.80
CA ARG A 176 -2.45 12.12 -11.55
C ARG A 176 -1.26 12.32 -12.51
N LYS A 177 -1.37 13.37 -13.34
CA LYS A 177 -0.26 13.84 -14.19
C LYS A 177 0.71 14.65 -13.35
N ILE A 178 2.01 14.42 -13.53
CA ILE A 178 3.05 15.19 -12.84
C ILE A 178 2.96 16.63 -13.35
N THR A 179 2.60 17.56 -12.47
CA THR A 179 2.85 18.98 -12.74
C THR A 179 4.28 19.24 -12.27
N VAL A 180 5.24 19.07 -13.18
CA VAL A 180 6.62 19.53 -12.91
C VAL A 180 6.53 21.05 -12.83
N LYS A 181 6.74 21.61 -11.63
CA LYS A 181 7.05 23.04 -11.46
C LYS A 181 8.54 23.25 -11.58
#